data_AF-A0AAU8STD4-F1
#
_entry.id   AF-A0AAU8STD4-F1
#
_cell.length_a   1.000
_cell.length_b   1.000
_cell.length_c   1.000
_cell.angle_alpha   90.00
_cell.angle_beta   90.00
_cell.angle_gamma   90.00
#
_symmetry.space_group_name_H-M   'P 1'
#
loop_
_entity.id
_entity.type
_entity.pdbx_description
1 polymer ?
#
loop_
_entity_poly.entity_id
_entity_poly.type
_entity_poly.pdbx_seq_one_letter_code
_entity_poly.pdbx_strand_id
1 'polypeptide(L)'
;MKSSSPDSISETAWMCTLPLDSTASQLATHAWLSQRALLPPSEPSMTRPSDSPKRKVCPSLPKLRFLQEWATPLTMVNFVLLGCASGFTLAATCAAWLAPSLVRALAVCACALTLCGCATRVASLVRNARLRPKSTVQSATGITSPKLVQKSRGFTAGAFNLREFFHGQTQRTLRHVKWAFLVAAFVVPFVLLALSGVPSSFAASVWLVCVACAVQYAGLIAERWFFFAEARHPQNLYYQQVS
;
A
#
# COMPACT_ATOMS: atom_id res chain seq x y z
N MET A 1 60.51 -12.75 -6.38
CA MET A 1 59.93 -13.56 -7.48
C MET A 1 58.47 -13.88 -7.14
N LYS A 2 57.66 -14.24 -8.16
CA LYS A 2 56.30 -14.82 -8.12
C LYS A 2 56.08 -15.83 -6.97
N SER A 3 54.87 -16.15 -6.48
CA SER A 3 53.49 -15.60 -6.57
C SER A 3 52.64 -16.35 -5.49
N SER A 4 51.32 -16.26 -5.28
CA SER A 4 50.15 -15.79 -6.05
C SER A 4 49.02 -15.25 -5.11
N SER A 5 47.87 -14.88 -5.68
CA SER A 5 46.58 -14.63 -5.00
C SER A 5 45.49 -15.49 -5.68
N PRO A 6 44.17 -15.34 -5.40
CA PRO A 6 43.45 -14.72 -4.28
C PRO A 6 42.40 -15.69 -3.65
N ASP A 7 41.50 -15.20 -2.78
CA ASP A 7 40.05 -15.43 -2.95
C ASP A 7 39.21 -14.51 -2.03
N SER A 8 38.72 -13.42 -2.61
CA SER A 8 37.71 -12.54 -2.01
C SER A 8 36.36 -12.85 -2.64
N ILE A 9 35.40 -13.33 -1.84
CA ILE A 9 34.06 -13.68 -2.33
C ILE A 9 33.33 -12.40 -2.80
N SER A 10 32.85 -12.42 -4.05
CA SER A 10 32.33 -11.27 -4.78
C SER A 10 30.80 -11.22 -4.82
N GLU A 11 30.18 -10.32 -4.05
CA GLU A 11 28.76 -9.97 -4.18
C GLU A 11 28.48 -9.01 -5.37
N THR A 12 28.78 -9.41 -6.60
CA THR A 12 28.44 -8.62 -7.82
C THR A 12 28.01 -9.48 -9.03
N ALA A 13 27.46 -10.68 -8.80
CA ALA A 13 27.18 -11.68 -9.84
C ALA A 13 25.72 -11.74 -10.37
N TRP A 14 24.97 -10.62 -10.40
CA TRP A 14 23.54 -10.61 -10.82
C TRP A 14 23.17 -9.60 -11.92
N MET A 15 24.14 -8.92 -12.55
CA MET A 15 23.89 -7.96 -13.65
C MET A 15 24.80 -8.20 -14.86
N CYS A 16 24.75 -9.39 -15.47
CA CYS A 16 25.44 -9.66 -16.75
C CYS A 16 24.88 -10.87 -17.54
N THR A 17 23.59 -10.88 -17.86
CA THR A 17 23.02 -11.76 -18.92
C THR A 17 21.93 -11.04 -19.72
N LEU A 18 22.33 -10.03 -20.52
CA LEU A 18 21.56 -9.55 -21.67
C LEU A 18 22.52 -9.47 -22.88
N PRO A 19 22.10 -9.85 -24.10
CA PRO A 19 22.99 -9.87 -25.26
C PRO A 19 23.43 -8.44 -25.66
N LEU A 20 24.73 -8.27 -25.85
CA LEU A 20 25.37 -7.00 -26.21
C LEU A 20 25.54 -6.87 -27.74
N ASP A 21 24.48 -6.50 -28.45
CA ASP A 21 24.54 -6.16 -29.89
C ASP A 21 24.03 -4.73 -30.16
N SER A 22 24.71 -3.74 -29.59
CA SER A 22 24.68 -2.37 -30.15
C SER A 22 25.93 -1.57 -29.78
N THR A 23 26.49 -0.88 -30.79
CA THR A 23 27.66 0.02 -30.66
C THR A 23 27.43 1.19 -29.71
N ALA A 24 26.16 1.53 -29.42
CA ALA A 24 25.78 2.56 -28.45
C ALA A 24 26.25 2.25 -27.01
N SER A 25 26.34 0.97 -26.63
CA SER A 25 26.71 0.58 -25.26
C SER A 25 28.16 0.88 -24.90
N GLN A 26 29.08 0.95 -25.87
CA GLN A 26 30.51 1.14 -25.59
C GLN A 26 30.85 2.61 -25.26
N LEU A 27 30.18 3.56 -25.93
CA LEU A 27 30.38 5.00 -25.69
C LEU A 27 29.89 5.42 -24.30
N ALA A 28 28.76 4.88 -23.83
CA ALA A 28 28.22 5.16 -22.50
C ALA A 28 29.18 4.73 -21.37
N THR A 29 29.83 3.57 -21.52
CA THR A 29 30.78 3.04 -20.53
C THR A 29 32.05 3.89 -20.43
N HIS A 30 32.58 4.37 -21.57
CA HIS A 30 33.74 5.26 -21.58
C HIS A 30 33.45 6.64 -20.98
N ALA A 31 32.25 7.20 -21.21
CA ALA A 31 31.85 8.49 -20.64
C ALA A 31 31.70 8.46 -19.10
N TRP A 32 31.29 7.32 -18.53
CA TRP A 32 31.13 7.18 -17.08
C TRP A 32 32.48 7.04 -16.34
N LEU A 33 33.45 6.35 -16.95
CA LEU A 33 34.77 6.15 -16.34
C LEU A 33 35.61 7.43 -16.26
N SER A 34 35.47 8.36 -17.21
CA SER A 34 36.22 9.63 -17.21
C SER A 34 35.77 10.60 -16.11
N GLN A 35 34.47 10.63 -15.77
CA GLN A 35 33.95 11.51 -14.72
C GLN A 35 34.42 11.11 -13.31
N ARG A 36 34.71 9.82 -13.08
CA ARG A 36 35.12 9.33 -11.75
C ARG A 36 36.54 9.75 -11.34
N ALA A 37 37.36 10.20 -12.29
CA ALA A 37 38.74 10.63 -12.06
C ALA A 37 38.89 12.06 -11.49
N LEU A 38 37.80 12.85 -11.41
CA LEU A 38 37.83 14.27 -11.02
C LEU A 38 37.35 14.55 -9.59
N LEU A 39 37.10 13.51 -8.78
CA LEU A 39 36.68 13.66 -7.39
C LEU A 39 37.90 13.72 -6.44
N PRO A 40 38.01 14.73 -5.54
CA PRO A 40 39.08 14.79 -4.56
C PRO A 40 38.97 13.66 -3.52
N PRO A 41 40.07 13.27 -2.86
CA PRO A 41 40.07 12.20 -1.87
C PRO A 41 39.19 12.55 -0.66
N SER A 42 38.49 11.55 -0.14
CA SER A 42 37.59 11.68 1.01
C SER A 42 38.34 11.84 2.33
N GLU A 43 37.85 12.73 3.19
CA GLU A 43 38.37 12.91 4.56
C GLU A 43 38.23 11.62 5.41
N PRO A 44 39.14 11.38 6.36
CA PRO A 44 39.09 10.22 7.24
C PRO A 44 37.87 10.25 8.16
N SER A 45 37.14 9.14 8.21
CA SER A 45 35.88 9.02 8.94
C SER A 45 36.04 9.16 10.46
N MET A 46 35.44 10.20 11.04
CA MET A 46 35.30 10.36 12.49
C MET A 46 34.38 9.26 13.05
N THR A 47 34.94 8.36 13.87
CA THR A 47 34.21 7.21 14.42
C THR A 47 33.20 7.64 15.48
N ARG A 48 31.90 7.37 15.24
CA ARG A 48 30.87 7.56 16.28
C ARG A 48 30.84 6.34 17.22
N PRO A 49 30.61 6.54 18.54
CA PRO A 49 30.44 5.41 19.46
C PRO A 49 29.22 4.57 19.10
N SER A 50 29.42 3.27 18.93
CA SER A 50 28.35 2.30 18.70
C SER A 50 27.78 1.84 20.04
N ASP A 51 26.82 2.57 20.58
CA ASP A 51 25.93 2.04 21.61
C ASP A 51 24.46 2.36 21.29
N SER A 52 23.77 1.33 20.78
CA SER A 52 22.31 1.37 20.66
C SER A 52 21.75 0.01 21.06
N PRO A 53 20.81 -0.05 22.02
CA PRO A 53 20.33 -1.32 22.55
C PRO A 53 19.59 -2.10 21.45
N LYS A 54 19.91 -3.39 21.31
CA LYS A 54 19.35 -4.29 20.29
C LYS A 54 17.82 -4.40 20.42
N ARG A 55 17.09 -3.51 19.75
CA ARG A 55 15.63 -3.58 19.64
C ARG A 55 15.24 -4.87 18.94
N LYS A 56 14.53 -5.75 19.65
CA LYS A 56 14.00 -7.01 19.10
C LYS A 56 13.27 -6.75 17.79
N VAL A 57 13.79 -7.32 16.71
CA VAL A 57 13.19 -7.19 15.37
C VAL A 57 12.05 -8.20 15.27
N CYS A 58 10.82 -7.77 15.57
CA CYS A 58 9.65 -8.54 15.18
C CYS A 58 9.64 -8.70 13.64
N PRO A 59 9.20 -9.85 13.10
CA PRO A 59 9.09 -10.08 11.66
C PRO A 59 7.93 -9.25 11.09
N SER A 60 8.20 -7.97 10.85
CA SER A 60 7.28 -7.01 10.26
C SER A 60 7.75 -6.65 8.87
N LEU A 61 6.83 -6.65 7.90
CA LEU A 61 7.02 -6.17 6.52
C LEU A 61 8.01 -4.98 6.43
N PRO A 62 9.05 -5.06 5.58
CA PRO A 62 10.06 -4.02 5.50
C PRO A 62 9.46 -2.66 5.08
N LYS A 63 9.98 -1.58 5.68
CA LYS A 63 9.88 -0.17 5.24
C LYS A 63 8.54 0.60 5.40
N LEU A 64 7.41 0.00 5.83
CA LEU A 64 6.14 0.74 6.06
C LEU A 64 5.80 1.10 7.52
N ARG A 65 6.76 1.03 8.45
CA ARG A 65 6.52 1.27 9.90
C ARG A 65 6.02 2.68 10.27
N PHE A 66 6.12 3.65 9.35
CA PHE A 66 5.78 5.05 9.56
C PHE A 66 4.26 5.29 9.57
N LEU A 67 3.50 4.60 8.71
CA LEU A 67 2.03 4.64 8.70
C LEU A 67 1.48 3.45 9.48
N GLN A 68 0.91 3.73 10.65
CA GLN A 68 0.46 2.70 11.59
C GLN A 68 -0.74 1.92 11.05
N GLU A 69 -1.58 2.60 10.28
CA GLU A 69 -2.76 2.10 9.60
C GLU A 69 -2.37 0.96 8.65
N TRP A 70 -1.30 1.15 7.87
CA TRP A 70 -0.83 0.19 6.86
C TRP A 70 0.09 -0.91 7.41
N ALA A 71 0.79 -0.64 8.52
CA ALA A 71 1.74 -1.55 9.16
C ALA A 71 1.06 -2.71 9.93
N THR A 72 0.41 -3.62 9.20
CA THR A 72 -0.22 -4.85 9.71
C THR A 72 -0.23 -5.95 8.65
N PRO A 73 -0.08 -7.25 8.98
CA PRO A 73 -0.28 -8.34 8.01
C PRO A 73 -1.70 -8.34 7.40
N LEU A 74 -2.65 -7.75 8.12
CA LEU A 74 -4.06 -7.74 7.77
C LEU A 74 -4.37 -6.88 6.51
N THR A 75 -3.48 -5.95 6.13
CA THR A 75 -3.59 -5.26 4.83
C THR A 75 -3.22 -6.21 3.69
N MET A 76 -2.11 -6.94 3.78
CA MET A 76 -1.73 -7.95 2.77
C MET A 76 -2.83 -9.00 2.57
N VAL A 77 -3.37 -9.56 3.65
CA VAL A 77 -4.46 -10.53 3.58
C VAL A 77 -5.69 -9.92 2.88
N ASN A 78 -6.06 -8.68 3.21
CA ASN A 78 -7.16 -7.97 2.52
C ASN A 78 -6.86 -7.73 1.02
N PHE A 79 -5.64 -7.34 0.63
CA PHE A 79 -5.28 -7.17 -0.78
C PHE A 79 -5.41 -8.48 -1.57
N VAL A 80 -4.92 -9.61 -1.01
CA VAL A 80 -5.05 -10.93 -1.63
C VAL A 80 -6.52 -11.36 -1.73
N LEU A 81 -7.28 -11.29 -0.63
CA LEU A 81 -8.69 -11.70 -0.61
C LEU A 81 -9.55 -10.87 -1.57
N LEU A 82 -9.36 -9.54 -1.61
CA LEU A 82 -10.10 -8.67 -2.54
C LEU A 82 -9.70 -8.92 -4.01
N GLY A 83 -8.40 -9.13 -4.27
CA GLY A 83 -7.92 -9.49 -5.60
C GLY A 83 -8.54 -10.80 -6.09
N CYS A 84 -8.46 -11.85 -5.27
CA CYS A 84 -9.12 -13.13 -5.56
C CYS A 84 -10.64 -12.98 -5.71
N ALA A 85 -11.33 -12.27 -4.82
CA ALA A 85 -12.77 -12.05 -4.91
C ALA A 85 -13.16 -11.40 -6.26
N SER A 86 -12.47 -10.32 -6.66
CA SER A 86 -12.68 -9.67 -7.97
C SER A 86 -12.30 -10.55 -9.16
N GLY A 87 -11.29 -11.40 -9.02
CA GLY A 87 -10.91 -12.37 -10.04
C GLY A 87 -11.98 -13.45 -10.24
N PHE A 88 -12.57 -13.96 -9.15
CA PHE A 88 -13.65 -14.95 -9.21
C PHE A 88 -14.97 -14.36 -9.69
N THR A 89 -15.31 -13.10 -9.37
CA THR A 89 -16.50 -12.45 -9.96
C THR A 89 -16.32 -12.19 -11.45
N LEU A 90 -15.18 -11.64 -11.87
CA LEU A 90 -14.86 -11.47 -13.28
C LEU A 90 -14.83 -12.81 -14.04
N ALA A 91 -14.27 -13.86 -13.44
CA ALA A 91 -14.28 -15.21 -14.01
C ALA A 91 -15.70 -15.77 -14.12
N ALA A 92 -16.58 -15.55 -13.12
CA ALA A 92 -17.99 -15.92 -13.20
C ALA A 92 -18.72 -15.15 -14.32
N THR A 93 -18.37 -13.87 -14.51
CA THR A 93 -18.86 -13.05 -15.64
C THR A 93 -18.42 -13.66 -16.98
N CYS A 94 -17.12 -13.91 -17.18
CA CYS A 94 -16.61 -14.53 -18.42
C CYS A 94 -17.18 -15.94 -18.67
N ALA A 95 -17.31 -16.76 -17.62
CA ALA A 95 -17.91 -18.09 -17.70
C ALA A 95 -19.39 -18.04 -18.12
N ALA A 96 -20.10 -16.94 -17.89
CA ALA A 96 -21.49 -16.78 -18.30
C ALA A 96 -21.67 -16.85 -19.84
N TRP A 97 -20.64 -16.50 -20.62
CA TRP A 97 -20.65 -16.69 -22.09
C TRP A 97 -19.87 -17.93 -22.54
N LEU A 98 -18.75 -18.26 -21.87
CA LEU A 98 -17.82 -19.29 -22.33
C LEU A 98 -18.13 -20.71 -21.81
N ALA A 99 -18.60 -20.82 -20.56
CA ALA A 99 -18.84 -22.10 -19.89
C ALA A 99 -19.89 -21.96 -18.76
N PRO A 100 -21.19 -21.86 -19.10
CA PRO A 100 -22.27 -21.57 -18.15
C PRO A 100 -22.34 -22.51 -16.92
N SER A 101 -21.89 -23.76 -17.07
CA SER A 101 -21.84 -24.76 -16.00
C SER A 101 -20.92 -24.38 -14.83
N LEU A 102 -19.87 -23.59 -15.08
CA LEU A 102 -18.92 -23.16 -14.04
C LEU A 102 -19.39 -21.93 -13.25
N VAL A 103 -20.35 -21.16 -13.77
CA VAL A 103 -20.78 -19.87 -13.17
C VAL A 103 -21.19 -20.03 -11.71
N ARG A 104 -21.97 -21.06 -11.38
CA ARG A 104 -22.43 -21.31 -10.00
C ARG A 104 -21.27 -21.59 -9.05
N ALA A 105 -20.30 -22.40 -9.47
CA ALA A 105 -19.13 -22.72 -8.64
C ALA A 105 -18.25 -21.48 -8.40
N LEU A 106 -17.99 -20.72 -9.47
CA LEU A 106 -17.22 -19.48 -9.40
C LEU A 106 -17.92 -18.41 -8.54
N ALA A 107 -19.25 -18.27 -8.66
CA ALA A 107 -20.03 -17.34 -7.85
C ALA A 107 -20.02 -17.70 -6.35
N VAL A 108 -20.11 -18.99 -5.98
CA VAL A 108 -19.99 -19.42 -4.58
C VAL A 108 -18.59 -19.12 -4.02
N CYS A 109 -17.53 -19.41 -4.78
CA CYS A 109 -16.16 -19.04 -4.40
C CYS A 109 -15.99 -17.51 -4.26
N ALA A 110 -16.54 -16.73 -5.19
CA ALA A 110 -16.54 -15.27 -5.13
C ALA A 110 -17.27 -14.75 -3.88
N CYS A 111 -18.44 -15.29 -3.55
CA CYS A 111 -19.19 -14.94 -2.34
C CYS A 111 -18.38 -15.24 -1.06
N ALA A 112 -17.77 -16.41 -0.95
CA ALA A 112 -16.94 -16.78 0.20
C ALA A 112 -15.72 -15.85 0.34
N LEU A 113 -15.00 -15.59 -0.75
CA LEU A 113 -13.86 -14.65 -0.76
C LEU A 113 -14.29 -13.21 -0.45
N THR A 114 -15.45 -12.78 -0.92
CA THR A 114 -16.02 -11.45 -0.64
C THR A 114 -16.38 -11.30 0.84
N LEU A 115 -16.95 -12.34 1.48
CA LEU A 115 -17.22 -12.33 2.92
C LEU A 115 -15.92 -12.30 3.74
N CYS A 116 -14.92 -13.11 3.39
CA CYS A 116 -13.61 -13.09 4.03
C CYS A 116 -12.92 -11.72 3.85
N GLY A 117 -12.96 -11.15 2.65
CA GLY A 117 -12.48 -9.80 2.36
C GLY A 117 -13.20 -8.75 3.21
N CYS A 118 -14.53 -8.83 3.33
CA CYS A 118 -15.33 -7.94 4.16
C CYS A 118 -14.91 -8.03 5.64
N ALA A 119 -14.82 -9.24 6.18
CA ALA A 119 -14.42 -9.48 7.57
C ALA A 119 -13.02 -8.92 7.86
N THR A 120 -12.04 -9.15 6.97
CA THR A 120 -10.71 -8.57 7.14
C THR A 120 -10.72 -7.05 6.98
N ARG A 121 -11.46 -6.46 6.03
CA ARG A 121 -11.52 -5.00 5.92
C ARG A 121 -12.21 -4.34 7.11
N VAL A 122 -13.28 -4.93 7.65
CA VAL A 122 -13.92 -4.45 8.89
C VAL A 122 -12.97 -4.56 10.08
N ALA A 123 -12.23 -5.66 10.22
CA ALA A 123 -11.20 -5.81 11.25
C ALA A 123 -10.07 -4.76 11.12
N SER A 124 -9.68 -4.40 9.89
CA SER A 124 -8.74 -3.30 9.62
C SER A 124 -9.28 -1.97 10.12
N LEU A 125 -10.53 -1.61 9.77
CA LEU A 125 -11.17 -0.37 10.20
C LEU A 125 -11.32 -0.29 11.73
N VAL A 126 -11.70 -1.39 12.38
CA VAL A 126 -11.83 -1.45 13.85
C VAL A 126 -10.48 -1.34 14.54
N ARG A 127 -9.40 -1.93 13.98
CA ARG A 127 -8.03 -1.73 14.46
C ARG A 127 -7.62 -0.27 14.30
N ASN A 128 -7.81 0.31 13.12
CA ASN A 128 -7.36 1.66 12.79
C ASN A 128 -8.06 2.72 13.66
N ALA A 129 -9.36 2.54 13.94
CA ALA A 129 -10.11 3.39 14.87
C ALA A 129 -9.60 3.37 16.32
N ARG A 130 -8.78 2.38 16.71
CA ARG A 130 -8.17 2.24 18.04
C ARG A 130 -6.69 2.67 18.08
N LEU A 131 -6.10 3.03 16.94
CA LEU A 131 -4.69 3.46 16.89
C LEU A 131 -4.50 4.80 17.60
N ARG A 132 -3.38 4.92 18.33
CA ARG A 132 -2.92 6.17 18.92
C ARG A 132 -1.63 6.63 18.21
N PRO A 133 -1.44 7.93 17.97
CA PRO A 133 -0.17 8.45 17.45
C PRO A 133 1.02 8.04 18.33
N LYS A 134 2.08 7.50 17.72
CA LYS A 134 3.32 7.13 18.43
C LYS A 134 4.25 8.32 18.67
N SER A 135 4.17 9.35 17.84
CA SER A 135 4.93 10.58 17.95
C SER A 135 4.06 11.71 18.50
N THR A 136 4.52 12.36 19.56
CA THR A 136 3.99 13.64 20.08
C THR A 136 4.91 14.80 19.66
N VAL A 137 4.45 16.04 19.77
CA VAL A 137 5.27 17.23 19.48
C VAL A 137 6.50 17.28 20.39
N GLN A 138 6.38 16.86 21.66
CA GLN A 138 7.51 16.67 22.58
C GLN A 138 8.55 15.70 22.01
N SER A 139 8.13 14.52 21.56
CA SER A 139 9.06 13.52 20.99
C SER A 139 9.69 13.95 19.66
N ALA A 140 9.02 14.83 18.91
CA ALA A 140 9.51 15.35 17.63
C ALA A 140 10.49 16.54 17.80
N THR A 141 10.34 17.33 18.87
CA THR A 141 11.20 18.48 19.19
C THR A 141 12.31 18.15 20.19
N GLY A 142 12.25 17.00 20.85
CA GLY A 142 13.16 16.63 21.95
C GLY A 142 12.86 17.34 23.28
N ILE A 143 11.80 18.16 23.34
CA ILE A 143 11.47 18.97 24.51
C ILE A 143 10.70 18.12 25.54
N THR A 144 11.26 17.95 26.73
CA THR A 144 10.71 17.15 27.84
C THR A 144 9.65 17.87 28.69
N SER A 145 9.32 19.14 28.38
CA SER A 145 8.34 19.92 29.14
C SER A 145 6.94 19.27 29.14
N PRO A 146 6.26 19.17 30.31
CA PRO A 146 4.93 18.57 30.42
C PRO A 146 3.84 19.38 29.73
N LYS A 147 4.03 20.70 29.56
CA LYS A 147 3.12 21.57 28.80
C LYS A 147 3.91 22.20 27.65
N LEU A 148 3.73 21.63 26.45
CA LEU A 148 4.25 22.17 25.19
C LEU A 148 3.07 22.55 24.29
N VAL A 149 2.98 23.83 23.94
CA VAL A 149 1.97 24.36 23.03
C VAL A 149 2.68 25.02 21.87
N GLN A 150 2.46 24.51 20.66
CA GLN A 150 3.05 25.08 19.46
C GLN A 150 2.28 26.35 19.05
N LYS A 151 2.93 27.51 19.13
CA LYS A 151 2.30 28.82 18.83
C LYS A 151 2.35 29.20 17.34
N SER A 152 3.34 28.71 16.59
CA SER A 152 3.50 29.01 15.17
C SER A 152 4.09 27.79 14.43
N ARG A 153 3.96 27.78 13.09
CA ARG A 153 4.51 26.72 12.24
C ARG A 153 5.98 26.94 11.86
N GLY A 154 6.54 28.11 12.17
CA GLY A 154 7.91 28.51 11.82
C GLY A 154 8.10 29.05 10.39
N PHE A 155 7.03 29.23 9.62
CA PHE A 155 7.10 29.73 8.23
C PHE A 155 6.16 30.92 8.02
N THR A 156 6.65 31.95 7.32
CA THR A 156 5.88 33.15 6.93
C THR A 156 5.08 32.95 5.64
N ALA A 157 5.47 31.98 4.82
CA ALA A 157 4.82 31.64 3.54
C ALA A 157 4.24 30.21 3.56
N GLY A 158 3.43 29.88 2.55
CA GLY A 158 2.87 28.53 2.40
C GLY A 158 3.95 27.47 2.17
N ALA A 159 3.95 26.40 2.97
CA ALA A 159 4.90 25.29 2.86
C ALA A 159 4.33 24.11 2.05
N PHE A 160 5.17 23.45 1.25
CA PHE A 160 4.83 22.26 0.46
C PHE A 160 4.11 21.17 1.28
N ASN A 161 4.60 20.91 2.49
CA ASN A 161 4.06 19.91 3.43
C ASN A 161 2.57 20.10 3.79
N LEU A 162 2.04 21.32 3.66
CA LEU A 162 0.63 21.62 3.95
C LEU A 162 -0.31 21.28 2.78
N ARG A 163 0.25 21.06 1.58
CA ARG A 163 -0.51 20.68 0.38
C ARG A 163 -0.44 19.17 0.15
N GLU A 164 0.77 18.61 0.18
CA GLU A 164 0.99 17.21 -0.24
C GLU A 164 0.45 16.17 0.76
N PHE A 165 0.63 16.40 2.07
CA PHE A 165 0.26 15.40 3.09
C PHE A 165 -1.21 15.49 3.56
N PHE A 166 -2.03 16.32 2.92
CA PHE A 166 -3.45 16.52 3.28
C PHE A 166 -4.37 16.18 2.10
N HIS A 167 -5.22 15.18 2.28
CA HIS A 167 -6.20 14.73 1.27
C HIS A 167 -7.33 15.75 0.96
N GLY A 168 -7.34 16.94 1.57
CA GLY A 168 -8.32 18.03 1.38
C GLY A 168 -9.78 17.74 1.82
N GLN A 169 -10.18 16.47 1.87
CA GLN A 169 -11.56 16.04 2.09
C GLN A 169 -12.05 16.14 3.54
N THR A 170 -13.34 16.45 3.70
CA THR A 170 -13.98 16.58 5.01
C THR A 170 -14.19 15.22 5.69
N GLN A 171 -14.30 15.23 7.02
CA GLN A 171 -14.68 14.04 7.81
C GLN A 171 -16.08 13.49 7.42
N ARG A 172 -16.97 14.32 6.87
CA ARG A 172 -18.26 13.89 6.33
C ARG A 172 -18.07 13.09 5.04
N THR A 173 -17.24 13.59 4.12
CA THR A 173 -16.88 12.88 2.87
C THR A 173 -16.29 11.51 3.19
N LEU A 174 -15.31 11.42 4.10
CA LEU A 174 -14.70 10.15 4.48
C LEU A 174 -15.72 9.15 5.06
N ARG A 175 -16.67 9.61 5.91
CA ARG A 175 -17.73 8.74 6.42
C ARG A 175 -18.66 8.23 5.32
N HIS A 176 -19.03 9.07 4.36
CA HIS A 176 -19.86 8.66 3.22
C HIS A 176 -19.14 7.67 2.31
N VAL A 177 -17.89 7.94 1.93
CA VAL A 177 -17.08 7.01 1.13
C VAL A 177 -16.90 5.67 1.85
N LYS A 178 -16.67 5.67 3.17
CA LYS A 178 -16.57 4.45 3.98
C LYS A 178 -17.79 3.54 3.83
N TRP A 179 -18.99 4.09 3.97
CA TRP A 179 -20.22 3.31 3.83
C TRP A 179 -20.48 2.94 2.36
N ALA A 180 -20.19 3.84 1.42
CA ALA A 180 -20.34 3.57 -0.01
C ALA A 180 -19.49 2.38 -0.48
N PHE A 181 -18.19 2.33 -0.13
CA PHE A 181 -17.35 1.19 -0.52
C PHE A 181 -17.76 -0.09 0.22
N LEU A 182 -18.17 -0.02 1.49
CA LEU A 182 -18.62 -1.21 2.23
C LEU A 182 -19.86 -1.84 1.58
N VAL A 183 -20.80 -1.02 1.11
CA VAL A 183 -22.00 -1.49 0.40
C VAL A 183 -21.65 -1.97 -1.01
N ALA A 184 -20.90 -1.18 -1.79
CA ALA A 184 -20.62 -1.47 -3.20
C ALA A 184 -19.57 -2.57 -3.44
N ALA A 185 -18.55 -2.73 -2.58
CA ALA A 185 -17.52 -3.76 -2.76
C ALA A 185 -17.91 -5.14 -2.19
N PHE A 186 -18.82 -5.16 -1.20
CA PHE A 186 -19.15 -6.38 -0.45
C PHE A 186 -20.64 -6.72 -0.49
N VAL A 187 -21.50 -5.86 0.05
CA VAL A 187 -22.93 -6.20 0.27
C VAL A 187 -23.66 -6.40 -1.05
N VAL A 188 -23.58 -5.43 -1.96
CA VAL A 188 -24.30 -5.50 -3.24
C VAL A 188 -23.77 -6.62 -4.14
N PRO A 189 -22.45 -6.81 -4.34
CA PRO A 189 -21.92 -7.94 -5.10
C PRO A 189 -22.32 -9.30 -4.49
N PHE A 190 -22.22 -9.45 -3.17
CA PHE A 190 -22.64 -10.69 -2.50
C PHE A 190 -24.12 -11.02 -2.74
N VAL A 191 -25.01 -10.03 -2.59
CA VAL A 191 -26.45 -10.20 -2.83
C VAL A 191 -26.73 -10.52 -4.30
N LEU A 192 -26.11 -9.81 -5.25
CA LEU A 192 -26.33 -10.05 -6.69
C LEU A 192 -25.84 -11.43 -7.14
N LEU A 193 -24.69 -11.89 -6.62
CA LEU A 193 -24.15 -13.23 -6.92
C LEU A 193 -25.01 -14.33 -6.30
N ALA A 194 -25.48 -14.15 -5.06
CA ALA A 194 -26.41 -15.07 -4.41
C ALA A 194 -27.73 -15.15 -5.21
N LEU A 195 -28.27 -14.00 -5.61
CA LEU A 195 -29.49 -13.91 -6.42
C LEU A 195 -29.31 -14.48 -7.84
N SER A 196 -28.11 -14.45 -8.43
CA SER A 196 -27.87 -15.02 -9.77
C SER A 196 -27.94 -16.55 -9.84
N GLY A 197 -27.94 -17.24 -8.68
CA GLY A 197 -28.16 -18.67 -8.56
C GLY A 197 -29.63 -19.10 -8.47
N VAL A 198 -30.54 -18.15 -8.24
CA VAL A 198 -32.00 -18.32 -8.12
C VAL A 198 -32.83 -18.12 -9.41
N PRO A 199 -32.41 -17.40 -10.49
CA PRO A 199 -33.33 -17.01 -11.55
C PRO A 199 -33.81 -18.18 -12.41
N SER A 200 -35.03 -18.06 -12.91
CA SER A 200 -35.63 -18.99 -13.87
C SER A 200 -35.16 -18.78 -15.32
N SER A 201 -34.46 -17.67 -15.62
CA SER A 201 -33.98 -17.36 -16.97
C SER A 201 -32.47 -17.09 -17.01
N PHE A 202 -31.81 -17.68 -18.00
CA PHE A 202 -30.36 -17.55 -18.22
C PHE A 202 -29.93 -16.09 -18.39
N ALA A 203 -30.67 -15.30 -19.16
CA ALA A 203 -30.37 -13.88 -19.39
C ALA A 203 -30.37 -13.06 -18.09
N ALA A 204 -31.26 -13.35 -17.13
CA ALA A 204 -31.28 -12.68 -15.84
C ALA A 204 -30.05 -13.04 -14.98
N SER A 205 -29.64 -14.31 -14.95
CA SER A 205 -28.40 -14.74 -14.28
C SER A 205 -27.16 -14.04 -14.86
N VAL A 206 -27.02 -14.00 -16.19
CA VAL A 206 -25.92 -13.31 -16.88
C VAL A 206 -25.89 -11.83 -16.47
N TRP A 207 -27.04 -11.14 -16.57
CA TRP A 207 -27.15 -9.73 -16.23
C TRP A 207 -26.77 -9.43 -14.77
N LEU A 208 -27.26 -10.23 -13.82
CA LEU A 208 -26.94 -10.09 -12.39
C LEU A 208 -25.44 -10.23 -12.11
N VAL A 209 -24.77 -11.20 -12.74
CA VAL A 209 -23.31 -11.41 -12.58
C VAL A 209 -22.51 -10.26 -13.21
N CYS A 210 -22.92 -9.75 -14.37
CA CYS A 210 -22.32 -8.56 -14.99
C CYS A 210 -22.42 -7.32 -14.09
N VAL A 211 -23.61 -7.05 -13.55
CA VAL A 211 -23.84 -5.93 -12.63
C VAL A 211 -23.07 -6.11 -11.33
N ALA A 212 -22.99 -7.33 -10.79
CA ALA A 212 -22.18 -7.64 -9.61
C ALA A 212 -20.69 -7.29 -9.84
N CYS A 213 -20.13 -7.69 -10.98
CA CYS A 213 -18.74 -7.39 -11.33
C CYS A 213 -18.50 -5.87 -11.46
N ALA A 214 -19.38 -5.15 -12.17
CA ALA A 214 -19.25 -3.71 -12.37
C ALA A 214 -19.36 -2.92 -11.06
N VAL A 215 -20.34 -3.24 -10.21
CA VAL A 215 -20.54 -2.60 -8.90
C VAL A 215 -19.39 -2.94 -7.95
N GLN A 216 -18.93 -4.19 -7.93
CA GLN A 216 -17.77 -4.58 -7.12
C GLN A 216 -16.51 -3.81 -7.53
N TYR A 217 -16.24 -3.68 -8.83
CA TYR A 217 -15.08 -2.94 -9.33
C TYR A 217 -15.11 -1.46 -8.89
N ALA A 218 -16.26 -0.80 -9.05
CA ALA A 218 -16.45 0.58 -8.58
C ALA A 218 -16.28 0.70 -7.05
N GLY A 219 -16.83 -0.25 -6.29
CA GLY A 219 -16.66 -0.34 -4.84
C GLY A 219 -15.21 -0.54 -4.42
N LEU A 220 -14.45 -1.37 -5.14
CA LEU A 220 -13.03 -1.60 -4.89
C LEU A 220 -12.18 -0.36 -5.19
N ILE A 221 -12.47 0.40 -6.25
CA ILE A 221 -11.81 1.70 -6.50
C ILE A 221 -12.04 2.66 -5.33
N ALA A 222 -13.29 2.76 -4.84
CA ALA A 222 -13.62 3.57 -3.67
C ALA A 222 -12.92 3.08 -2.38
N GLU A 223 -12.76 1.77 -2.22
CA GLU A 223 -12.00 1.15 -1.12
C GLU A 223 -10.51 1.52 -1.19
N ARG A 224 -9.88 1.43 -2.38
CA ARG A 224 -8.48 1.83 -2.58
C ARG A 224 -8.27 3.31 -2.29
N TRP A 225 -9.14 4.17 -2.80
CA TRP A 225 -9.07 5.60 -2.50
C TRP A 225 -9.21 5.88 -1.00
N PHE A 226 -10.17 5.22 -0.33
CA PHE A 226 -10.35 5.37 1.12
C PHE A 226 -9.15 4.85 1.92
N PHE A 227 -8.52 3.75 1.51
CA PHE A 227 -7.32 3.21 2.15
C PHE A 227 -6.15 4.20 2.16
N PHE A 228 -6.00 4.99 1.10
CA PHE A 228 -5.02 6.09 1.07
C PHE A 228 -5.47 7.29 1.90
N ALA A 229 -6.73 7.71 1.81
CA ALA A 229 -7.25 8.86 2.55
C ALA A 229 -7.37 8.63 4.07
N GLU A 230 -7.50 7.38 4.52
CA GLU A 230 -7.50 6.97 5.93
C GLU A 230 -6.13 7.18 6.62
N ALA A 231 -5.05 7.20 5.83
CA ALA A 231 -3.69 7.11 6.32
C ALA A 231 -3.19 8.44 6.92
N ARG A 232 -2.77 8.41 8.18
CA ARG A 232 -2.35 9.64 8.89
C ARG A 232 -0.83 9.72 8.92
N HIS A 233 -0.26 10.62 8.14
CA HIS A 233 1.16 10.94 8.16
C HIS A 233 1.55 11.54 9.53
N PRO A 234 2.47 10.96 10.33
CA PRO A 234 2.99 11.55 11.58
C PRO A 234 3.33 13.04 11.54
N GLN A 235 3.79 13.57 10.40
CA GLN A 235 4.07 15.00 10.22
C GLN A 235 2.83 15.89 10.35
N ASN A 236 1.63 15.38 10.03
CA ASN A 236 0.38 16.14 10.12
C ASN A 236 0.05 16.51 11.58
N LEU A 237 0.54 15.74 12.55
CA LEU A 237 0.36 16.02 13.98
C LEU A 237 1.02 17.33 14.42
N TYR A 238 2.12 17.72 13.75
CA TYR A 238 2.82 18.99 14.00
C TYR A 238 2.02 20.18 13.44
N TYR A 239 1.42 20.04 12.25
CA TYR A 239 0.68 21.13 11.62
C TYR A 239 -0.78 21.26 12.09
N GLN A 240 -1.39 20.18 12.58
CA GLN A 240 -2.77 20.16 13.10
C GLN A 240 -2.96 20.94 14.41
N GLN A 241 -1.89 21.20 15.18
CA GLN A 241 -1.99 21.95 16.44
C GLN A 241 -1.91 23.47 16.27
N VAL A 242 -1.72 23.96 15.05
CA VAL A 242 -1.46 25.38 14.74
C VAL A 242 -2.30 25.83 13.54
N SER A 243 -3.58 25.46 13.52
CA SER A 243 -4.57 25.84 12.49
C SER A 243 -5.46 26.98 12.96
#